data_AF-A0A7W5SER1-F1
#
_entry.id   AF-A0A7W5SER1-F1
#
_cell.length_a   1.000
_cell.length_b   1.000
_cell.length_c   1.000
_cell.angle_alpha   90.00
_cell.angle_beta   90.00
_cell.angle_gamma   90.00
#
_symmetry.space_group_name_H-M   'P 1'
#
loop_
_entity.id
_entity.type
_entity.pdbx_description
1 polymer ?
#
loop_
_entity_poly.entity_id
_entity_poly.type
_entity_poly.pdbx_seq_one_letter_code
_entity_poly.pdbx_strand_id
1 'polypeptide(L)'
;MQDNGQHQRGFLKNPRLPRKGETIGGGFFVFRRGEETGRIRPSQWPFEYATLPEAIAEAERLAIAYPGFDFIVVGEVHTARAEKPAASSEAEAA
;
A
#
# COMPACT_ATOMS: atom_id res chain seq x y z
N MET A 1 -13.96 -7.49 26.00
CA MET A 1 -12.90 -6.45 25.91
C MET A 1 -12.75 -6.14 24.45
N GLN A 2 -13.14 -4.94 24.02
CA GLN A 2 -13.08 -4.52 22.63
C GLN A 2 -11.61 -4.24 22.27
N ASP A 3 -11.07 -5.02 21.35
CA ASP A 3 -9.74 -4.82 20.77
C ASP A 3 -9.82 -3.60 19.84
N ASN A 4 -9.59 -2.42 20.41
CA ASN A 4 -9.45 -1.19 19.65
C ASN A 4 -8.12 -1.26 18.90
N GLY A 5 -8.17 -1.82 17.68
CA GLY A 5 -7.07 -1.89 16.73
C GLY A 5 -6.39 -0.54 16.58
N GLN A 6 -5.31 -0.34 17.34
CA GLN A 6 -4.62 0.93 17.40
C GLN A 6 -3.92 1.15 16.07
N HIS A 7 -4.46 2.08 15.27
CA HIS A 7 -3.72 2.72 14.19
C HIS A 7 -2.54 3.47 14.81
N GLN A 8 -1.42 2.76 14.99
CA GLN A 8 -0.20 3.31 15.57
C GLN A 8 0.41 4.31 14.58
N ARG A 9 0.15 5.60 14.83
CA ARG A 9 0.67 6.73 14.07
C ARG A 9 2.20 6.81 14.23
N GLY A 10 2.93 6.85 13.11
CA GLY A 10 4.38 7.07 13.10
C GLY A 10 5.12 6.28 12.01
N PHE A 11 6.34 6.72 11.71
CA PHE A 11 7.26 6.04 10.79
C PHE A 11 7.85 4.78 11.47
N LEU A 12 7.75 3.63 10.81
CA LEU A 12 8.37 2.38 11.27
C LEU A 12 9.90 2.45 11.11
N LYS A 13 10.64 1.96 12.10
CA LYS A 13 12.10 1.82 12.02
C LYS A 13 12.53 0.91 10.85
N ASN A 14 11.70 -0.07 10.50
CA ASN A 14 11.83 -0.87 9.28
C ASN A 14 10.45 -0.99 8.61
N PRO A 15 10.20 -0.28 7.50
CA PRO A 15 8.90 -0.29 6.82
C PRO A 15 8.58 -1.61 6.10
N ARG A 16 9.52 -2.57 6.08
CA ARG A 16 9.29 -3.93 5.54
C ARG A 16 8.65 -4.89 6.53
N LEU A 17 8.53 -4.49 7.81
CA LEU A 17 7.97 -5.33 8.85
C LEU A 17 6.58 -4.83 9.24
N PRO A 18 5.59 -5.71 9.42
CA PRO A 18 4.30 -5.32 9.97
C PRO A 18 4.44 -4.85 11.43
N ARG A 19 3.59 -3.91 11.84
CA ARG A 19 3.40 -3.55 13.25
C ARG A 19 2.83 -4.74 14.01
N LYS A 20 3.00 -4.74 15.34
CA LYS A 20 2.40 -5.77 16.20
C LYS A 20 0.87 -5.72 16.07
N GLY A 21 0.27 -6.82 15.57
CA GLY A 21 -1.18 -6.93 15.33
C GLY A 21 -1.66 -6.32 14.01
N GLU A 22 -0.76 -5.80 13.18
CA GLU A 22 -1.10 -5.33 11.83
C GLU A 22 -1.04 -6.49 10.84
N THR A 23 -2.11 -6.66 10.08
CA THR A 23 -2.17 -7.57 8.94
C THR A 23 -1.84 -6.78 7.68
N ILE A 24 -0.81 -7.20 6.96
CA ILE A 24 -0.40 -6.65 5.65
C ILE A 24 -0.64 -7.73 4.60
N GLY A 25 -0.99 -7.37 3.37
CA GLY A 25 -1.15 -8.32 2.27
C GLY A 25 -2.58 -8.52 1.75
N GLY A 26 -3.48 -7.54 1.93
CA GLY A 26 -4.85 -7.60 1.41
C GLY A 26 -5.02 -7.10 -0.02
N GLY A 27 -3.97 -6.52 -0.61
CA GLY A 27 -3.98 -5.91 -1.94
C GLY A 27 -4.68 -4.55 -2.00
N PHE A 28 -5.12 -3.96 -0.89
CA PHE A 28 -5.83 -2.67 -0.90
C PHE A 28 -4.93 -1.52 -0.48
N PHE A 29 -5.03 -0.39 -1.16
CA PHE A 29 -4.20 0.79 -0.94
C PHE A 29 -5.06 2.06 -0.98
N VAL A 30 -4.71 3.05 -0.16
CA VAL A 30 -5.35 4.36 -0.17
C VAL A 30 -4.40 5.40 -0.78
N PHE A 31 -4.89 6.17 -1.75
CA PHE A 31 -4.12 7.22 -2.41
C PHE A 31 -4.89 8.54 -2.50
N ARG A 32 -4.17 9.66 -2.49
CA ARG A 32 -4.72 10.97 -2.83
C ARG A 32 -4.70 11.19 -4.36
N ARG A 33 -5.75 11.82 -4.91
CA ARG A 33 -5.77 12.34 -6.28
C ARG A 33 -5.17 13.74 -6.34
N GLY A 34 -4.50 14.07 -7.43
CA GLY A 34 -4.08 15.44 -7.73
C GLY A 34 -5.27 16.29 -8.17
N GLU A 35 -5.45 17.46 -7.57
CA GLU A 35 -6.61 18.34 -7.78
C GLU A 35 -6.85 18.71 -9.25
N GLU A 36 -5.80 19.11 -9.98
CA GLU A 36 -5.96 19.58 -11.37
C GLU A 36 -5.92 18.44 -12.39
N THR A 37 -5.14 17.40 -12.12
CA THR A 37 -4.84 16.35 -13.11
C THR A 37 -5.72 15.12 -12.95
N GLY A 38 -6.39 14.97 -11.81
CA GLY A 38 -7.07 13.74 -11.41
C GLY A 38 -6.14 12.52 -11.34
N ARG A 39 -4.82 12.67 -11.44
CA ARG A 39 -3.88 11.53 -11.41
C ARG A 39 -3.70 11.04 -9.97
N ILE A 40 -3.46 9.74 -9.82
CA ILE A 40 -3.02 9.18 -8.55
C ILE A 40 -1.67 9.80 -8.20
N ARG A 41 -1.54 10.37 -7.00
CA ARG A 41 -0.26 10.84 -6.47
C ARG A 41 0.37 9.68 -5.68
N PRO A 42 1.32 8.92 -6.25
CA PRO A 42 1.92 7.81 -5.54
C PRO A 42 2.68 8.33 -4.32
N SER A 43 2.37 7.78 -3.14
CA SER A 43 3.24 7.89 -1.98
C SER A 43 4.54 7.13 -2.28
N GLN A 44 5.67 7.62 -1.77
CA GLN A 44 6.92 6.87 -1.88
C GLN A 44 6.84 5.52 -1.14
N TRP A 45 5.95 5.43 -0.13
CA TRP A 45 5.68 4.23 0.64
C TRP A 45 4.17 4.15 0.91
N PRO A 46 3.36 3.56 0.02
CA PRO A 46 1.94 3.37 0.27
C PRO A 46 1.74 2.27 1.32
N PHE A 47 0.81 2.49 2.25
CA PHE A 47 0.39 1.46 3.20
C PHE A 47 -0.65 0.55 2.54
N GLU A 48 -0.48 -0.74 2.75
CA GLU A 48 -1.42 -1.77 2.32
C GLU A 48 -2.36 -2.14 3.46
N TYR A 49 -3.64 -2.27 3.16
CA TYR A 49 -4.70 -2.64 4.09
C TYR A 49 -5.09 -4.10 3.84
N ALA A 50 -5.39 -4.83 4.91
CA ALA A 50 -5.75 -6.24 4.84
C ALA A 50 -7.12 -6.47 4.17
N THR A 51 -8.04 -5.52 4.31
CA THR A 51 -9.40 -5.66 3.81
C THR A 51 -9.92 -4.37 3.14
N LEU A 52 -10.87 -4.53 2.21
CA LEU A 52 -11.54 -3.40 1.56
C LEU A 52 -12.24 -2.46 2.57
N PRO A 53 -13.00 -2.96 3.58
CA PRO A 53 -13.64 -2.08 4.56
C PRO A 53 -12.65 -1.23 5.36
N GLU A 54 -11.50 -1.78 5.75
CA GLU A 54 -10.46 -1.01 6.44
C GLU A 54 -9.89 0.11 5.56
N ALA A 55 -9.65 -0.19 4.28
CA ALA A 55 -9.18 0.81 3.32
C ALA A 55 -10.21 1.93 3.10
N ILE A 56 -11.50 1.59 3.02
CA ILE A 56 -12.59 2.58 2.91
C ILE A 56 -12.63 3.46 4.16
N ALA A 57 -12.61 2.86 5.35
CA ALA A 57 -12.66 3.61 6.60
C ALA A 57 -11.49 4.60 6.71
N GLU A 58 -10.30 4.21 6.26
CA GLU A 58 -9.15 5.11 6.24
C GLU A 58 -9.27 6.21 5.17
N ALA A 59 -9.78 5.91 3.98
CA ALA A 59 -10.02 6.92 2.95
C ALA A 59 -11.01 7.99 3.45
N GLU A 60 -12.10 7.58 4.11
CA GLU A 60 -13.06 8.49 4.75
C GLU A 60 -12.42 9.32 5.85
N ARG A 61 -11.63 8.69 6.74
CA ARG A 61 -10.90 9.39 7.81
C ARG A 61 -9.95 10.45 7.25
N LEU A 62 -9.25 10.15 6.15
CA LEU A 62 -8.34 11.08 5.48
C LEU A 62 -9.08 12.22 4.80
N ALA A 63 -10.23 11.97 4.16
CA ALA A 63 -11.05 13.01 3.56
C ALA A 63 -11.56 14.02 4.62
N ILE A 64 -11.92 13.54 5.81
CA ILE A 64 -12.27 14.40 6.95
C ILE A 64 -11.05 15.20 7.44
N ALA A 65 -9.89 14.55 7.56
CA ALA A 65 -8.68 15.18 8.06
C ALA A 65 -8.09 16.23 7.11
N TYR A 66 -8.33 16.08 5.80
CA TYR A 66 -7.81 16.96 4.76
C TYR A 66 -8.91 17.35 3.74
N PRO A 67 -9.82 18.27 4.12
CA PRO A 67 -10.89 18.72 3.24
C PRO A 67 -10.37 19.31 1.92
N GLY A 68 -11.09 19.07 0.83
CA GLY A 68 -10.73 19.56 -0.51
C GLY A 68 -9.81 18.63 -1.30
N PHE A 69 -9.41 17.49 -0.75
CA PHE A 69 -8.68 16.45 -1.50
C PHE A 69 -9.49 15.16 -1.57
N ASP A 70 -9.42 14.51 -2.74
CA ASP A 70 -10.01 13.19 -2.92
C ASP A 70 -9.03 12.09 -2.50
N PHE A 71 -9.53 11.16 -1.69
CA PHE A 71 -8.85 9.93 -1.33
C PHE A 71 -9.60 8.76 -1.96
N ILE A 72 -8.86 7.88 -2.64
CA ILE A 72 -9.40 6.73 -3.35
C ILE A 72 -8.85 5.44 -2.76
N VAL A 73 -9.64 4.37 -2.86
CA VAL A 73 -9.19 3.00 -2.62
C VAL A 73 -8.86 2.34 -3.96
N VAL A 74 -7.68 1.73 -4.05
CA VAL A 74 -7.25 0.91 -5.18
C VAL A 74 -7.00 -0.51 -4.67
N GLY A 75 -7.43 -1.51 -5.42
CA GLY A 75 -7.20 -2.93 -5.11
C GLY A 75 -6.32 -3.60 -6.17
N GLU A 76 -5.46 -4.51 -5.75
CA GLU A 76 -4.83 -5.48 -6.63
C GLU A 76 -5.92 -6.36 -7.25
N VAL A 77 -5.96 -6.40 -8.57
CA VAL A 77 -6.88 -7.27 -9.33
C VAL A 77 -6.16 -8.36 -10.11
N HIS A 78 -4.85 -8.20 -10.30
CA HIS A 78 -4.02 -9.11 -11.08
C HIS A 78 -2.55 -8.92 -10.75
N THR A 79 -1.81 -10.04 -10.64
CA THR A 79 -0.35 -10.08 -10.56
C THR A 79 0.20 -10.87 -11.73
N ALA A 80 1.06 -10.23 -12.53
CA ALA A 80 1.83 -10.88 -13.59
C ALA A 80 3.30 -11.00 -13.15
N ARG A 81 3.89 -12.19 -13.32
CA ARG A 81 5.32 -12.44 -13.07
C ARG A 81 5.95 -13.08 -14.31
N ALA A 82 7.01 -12.47 -14.82
CA ALA A 82 7.89 -13.10 -15.78
C ALA A 82 8.95 -13.94 -15.04
N GLU A 83 9.27 -15.13 -15.55
CA GLU A 83 10.42 -15.88 -15.06
C GLU A 83 11.71 -15.16 -15.46
N LYS A 84 12.67 -15.12 -14.54
CA LYS A 84 14.00 -14.61 -14.85
C LYS A 84 14.67 -15.63 -15.79
N PRO A 85 15.16 -15.24 -16.97
CA PRO A 85 15.89 -16.18 -17.82
C PRO A 85 17.07 -16.76 -17.04
N ALA A 86 17.29 -18.07 -17.19
CA ALA A 86 18.45 -18.73 -16.61
C ALA A 86 19.72 -18.02 -17.10
N ALA A 87 20.67 -17.75 -16.19
CA ALA A 87 21.94 -17.17 -16.58
C ALA A 87 22.63 -18.10 -17.58
N SER A 88 22.97 -17.59 -18.77
CA SER A 88 23.74 -18.36 -19.75
C SER A 88 25.12 -18.64 -19.17
N SER A 89 25.48 -19.92 -19.07
CA SER A 89 26.83 -20.34 -18.71
C SER A 89 27.74 -20.17 -19.93
N GLU A 90 28.22 -18.95 -20.16
CA GLU A 90 29.35 -18.71 -21.07
C GLU A 90 30.49 -18.11 -20.26
N ALA A 91 31.27 -18.98 -19.61
CA ALA A 91 32.61 -18.70 -19.13
C ALA A 91 33.34 -20.01 -18.83
N GLU A 92 33.72 -20.76 -19.87
CA GLU A 92 34.83 -21.71 -19.77
C GLU A 92 35.58 -21.77 -21.11
N ALA A 93 36.38 -20.73 -21.34
CA ALA A 93 37.49 -20.74 -22.29
C ALA A 93 38.46 -19.60 -21.92
N ALA A 94 39.41 -19.90 -21.02
CA ALA A 94 40.68 -19.20 -20.88
C ALA A 94 41.72 -20.16 -20.27
#